data_AF-A0A433XN76-F1
#
_entry.id   AF-A0A433XN76-F1
#
_cell.length_a   1.000
_cell.length_b   1.000
_cell.length_c   1.000
_cell.angle_alpha   90.00
_cell.angle_beta   90.00
_cell.angle_gamma   90.00
#
_symmetry.space_group_name_H-M   'P 1'
#
loop_
_entity.id
_entity.type
_entity.pdbx_description
1 polymer ?
#
loop_
_entity_poly.entity_id
_entity_poly.type
_entity_poly.pdbx_seq_one_letter_code
_entity_poly.pdbx_strand_id
1 'polypeptide(L)'
;MMKSLSKVVLCTALGAMVVVGSVYAESKLNLLINGQGVVTSSLDLQVKDGKVLVPIDRLAEAFKGKAIYDADKNEVQVTLPESAQQAIQIERLEGAMVPSTAKEALKVWVKGIQTRNGALQFAVFSPELRTKTKKEFEDHYWTTGGSSPHLSAIESLKTKSLNKTTIEFSFIYSLIASNWKGKGFAVVTVEKITSKGYEGWFIKNIKMKDPSDTGTTIGVEPLKNK
;
A
#
# COMPACT_ATOMS: atom_id res chain seq x y z
N MET A 1 -18.29 -90.99 -34.46
CA MET A 1 -17.59 -90.54 -35.68
C MET A 1 -18.29 -89.28 -36.17
N MET A 2 -17.55 -88.17 -36.21
CA MET A 2 -17.73 -86.93 -37.00
C MET A 2 -19.12 -86.36 -37.37
N LYS A 3 -19.29 -85.06 -37.03
CA LYS A 3 -19.65 -83.91 -37.90
C LYS A 3 -21.06 -83.91 -38.53
N SER A 4 -21.79 -82.81 -38.69
CA SER A 4 -21.60 -81.37 -38.44
C SER A 4 -22.88 -80.61 -38.86
N LEU A 5 -23.10 -79.41 -38.26
CA LEU A 5 -23.50 -78.12 -38.89
C LEU A 5 -24.77 -78.12 -39.81
N SER A 6 -25.74 -77.23 -39.76
CA SER A 6 -25.93 -75.89 -39.18
C SER A 6 -27.38 -75.45 -39.50
N LYS A 7 -27.93 -74.51 -38.73
CA LYS A 7 -28.49 -73.25 -39.27
C LYS A 7 -28.79 -72.27 -38.14
N VAL A 8 -28.15 -71.11 -38.26
CA VAL A 8 -28.27 -69.92 -37.42
C VAL A 8 -29.51 -69.14 -37.85
N VAL A 9 -30.26 -68.61 -36.89
CA VAL A 9 -31.15 -67.46 -37.10
C VAL A 9 -30.64 -66.30 -36.24
N LEU A 10 -30.62 -65.16 -36.93
CA LEU A 10 -30.07 -63.85 -36.64
C LEU A 10 -30.95 -63.08 -35.65
N CYS A 11 -30.37 -62.53 -34.59
CA CYS A 11 -30.96 -61.42 -33.83
C CYS A 11 -29.91 -60.33 -33.63
N THR A 12 -30.19 -59.17 -34.22
CA THR A 12 -29.40 -57.94 -34.21
C THR A 12 -29.45 -57.23 -32.86
N ALA A 13 -28.30 -56.86 -32.31
CA ALA A 13 -28.17 -55.81 -31.30
C ALA A 13 -27.07 -54.83 -31.76
N LEU A 14 -27.49 -53.66 -32.26
CA LEU A 14 -26.61 -52.53 -32.57
C LEU A 14 -26.23 -51.86 -31.24
N GLY A 15 -24.98 -52.05 -30.81
CA GLY A 15 -24.39 -51.34 -29.69
C GLY A 15 -24.04 -49.91 -30.07
N ALA A 16 -24.67 -48.94 -29.43
CA ALA A 16 -24.27 -47.53 -29.50
C ALA A 16 -23.03 -47.32 -28.62
N MET A 17 -21.86 -47.14 -29.24
CA MET A 17 -20.68 -46.59 -28.54
C MET A 17 -20.89 -45.08 -28.37
N VAL A 18 -21.25 -44.66 -27.16
CA VAL A 18 -21.19 -43.25 -26.77
C VAL A 18 -19.74 -42.93 -26.43
N VAL A 19 -19.04 -42.27 -27.34
CA VAL A 19 -17.76 -41.61 -27.03
C VAL A 19 -18.11 -40.39 -26.18
N VAL A 20 -17.96 -40.51 -24.86
CA VAL A 20 -18.03 -39.36 -23.96
C VAL A 20 -16.75 -38.57 -24.15
N GLY A 21 -16.75 -37.64 -25.10
CA GLY A 21 -15.74 -36.59 -25.15
C GLY A 21 -15.92 -35.71 -23.92
N SER A 22 -14.99 -35.78 -22.96
CA SER A 22 -14.90 -34.77 -21.92
C SER A 22 -14.50 -33.46 -22.58
N VAL A 23 -15.49 -32.61 -22.84
CA VAL A 23 -15.28 -31.19 -23.11
C VAL A 23 -14.63 -30.63 -21.84
N TYR A 24 -13.33 -30.35 -21.88
CA TYR A 24 -12.68 -29.58 -20.84
C TYR A 24 -13.36 -28.21 -20.81
N ALA A 25 -14.21 -28.00 -19.81
CA ALA A 25 -14.76 -26.70 -19.51
C ALA A 25 -13.58 -25.81 -19.09
N GLU A 26 -13.17 -24.92 -19.97
CA GLU A 26 -12.21 -23.85 -19.69
C GLU A 26 -12.77 -23.05 -18.50
N SER A 27 -12.18 -23.24 -17.31
CA SER A 27 -12.65 -22.52 -16.13
C SER A 27 -12.31 -21.05 -16.31
N LYS A 28 -13.31 -20.24 -16.64
CA LYS A 28 -13.18 -18.78 -16.72
C LYS A 28 -12.89 -18.22 -15.33
N LEU A 29 -11.61 -18.22 -14.96
CA LEU A 29 -11.10 -17.60 -13.74
C LEU A 29 -11.09 -16.08 -13.93
N ASN A 30 -11.77 -15.37 -13.03
CA ASN A 30 -11.72 -13.92 -12.98
C ASN A 30 -10.57 -13.49 -12.07
N LEU A 31 -9.49 -12.96 -12.66
CA LEU A 31 -8.42 -12.31 -11.90
C LEU A 31 -8.76 -10.83 -11.71
N LEU A 32 -8.62 -10.33 -10.48
CA LEU A 32 -8.72 -8.90 -10.18
C LEU A 32 -7.39 -8.40 -9.62
N ILE A 33 -6.87 -7.31 -10.18
CA ILE A 33 -5.71 -6.57 -9.66
C ILE A 33 -6.22 -5.22 -9.15
N ASN A 34 -6.03 -4.94 -7.85
CA ASN A 34 -6.57 -3.73 -7.20
C ASN A 34 -8.08 -3.53 -7.43
N GLY A 35 -8.84 -4.63 -7.47
CA GLY A 35 -10.29 -4.62 -7.72
C GLY A 35 -10.69 -4.42 -9.19
N GLN A 36 -9.74 -4.23 -10.10
CA GLN A 36 -9.97 -4.15 -11.54
C GLN A 36 -9.80 -5.53 -12.18
N GLY A 37 -10.79 -5.96 -12.97
CA GLY A 37 -10.70 -7.22 -13.72
C GLY A 37 -9.57 -7.19 -14.75
N VAL A 38 -8.80 -8.27 -14.83
CA VAL A 38 -7.68 -8.42 -15.76
C VAL A 38 -7.98 -9.56 -16.72
N VAL A 39 -7.66 -9.36 -18.00
CA VAL A 39 -7.79 -10.40 -19.01
C VAL A 39 -6.79 -11.52 -18.70
N THR A 40 -7.30 -12.70 -18.34
CA THR A 40 -6.51 -13.84 -17.85
C THR A 40 -5.97 -14.74 -18.97
N SER A 41 -6.42 -14.56 -20.21
CA SER A 41 -6.06 -15.44 -21.34
C SER A 41 -4.56 -15.38 -21.68
N SER A 42 -3.86 -14.30 -21.37
CA SER A 42 -2.39 -14.19 -21.56
C SER A 42 -1.57 -14.79 -20.41
N LEU A 43 -2.22 -15.14 -19.30
CA LEU A 43 -1.56 -15.64 -18.09
C LEU A 43 -1.60 -17.17 -17.98
N ASP A 44 -2.33 -17.88 -18.85
CA ASP A 44 -2.43 -19.35 -18.86
C ASP A 44 -2.66 -19.94 -17.45
N LEU A 45 -3.65 -19.40 -16.74
CA LEU A 45 -3.95 -19.77 -15.37
C LEU A 45 -4.55 -21.18 -15.31
N GLN A 46 -4.03 -22.02 -14.42
CA GLN A 46 -4.54 -23.38 -14.20
C GLN A 46 -5.00 -23.55 -12.77
N VAL A 47 -6.17 -24.15 -12.56
CA VAL A 47 -6.63 -24.53 -11.22
C VAL A 47 -6.32 -26.00 -10.99
N LYS A 48 -5.44 -26.29 -10.02
CA LYS A 48 -5.08 -27.66 -9.63
C LYS A 48 -5.11 -27.78 -8.11
N ASP A 49 -5.84 -28.76 -7.59
CA ASP A 49 -5.97 -29.01 -6.15
C ASP A 49 -6.39 -27.77 -5.33
N GLY A 50 -7.30 -26.96 -5.88
CA GLY A 50 -7.76 -25.72 -5.27
C GLY A 50 -6.73 -24.57 -5.28
N LYS A 51 -5.58 -24.74 -5.94
CA LYS A 51 -4.56 -23.70 -6.11
C LYS A 51 -4.58 -23.17 -7.54
N VAL A 52 -4.37 -21.87 -7.68
CA VAL A 52 -4.16 -21.23 -8.99
C VAL A 52 -2.67 -21.27 -9.30
N LEU A 53 -2.32 -21.96 -10.37
CA LEU A 53 -0.98 -22.03 -10.94
C LEU A 53 -0.89 -21.07 -12.12
N VAL A 54 0.25 -20.39 -12.26
CA VAL A 54 0.53 -19.43 -13.32
C VAL A 54 1.98 -19.58 -13.76
N PRO A 55 2.29 -19.57 -15.07
CA PRO A 55 3.66 -19.47 -15.54
C PRO A 55 4.32 -18.20 -15.00
N ILE A 56 5.45 -18.38 -14.31
CA ILE A 56 6.09 -17.32 -13.54
C ILE A 56 6.62 -16.17 -14.41
N ASP A 57 7.01 -16.47 -15.66
CA ASP A 57 7.40 -15.52 -16.69
C ASP A 57 6.23 -14.61 -17.09
N ARG A 58 5.05 -15.18 -17.36
CA ARG A 58 3.83 -14.43 -17.70
C ARG A 58 3.38 -13.55 -16.56
N LEU A 59 3.45 -14.07 -15.33
CA LEU A 59 3.14 -13.28 -14.14
C LEU A 59 4.10 -12.11 -14.00
N ALA A 60 5.41 -12.35 -14.11
CA ALA A 60 6.41 -11.30 -14.01
C ALA A 60 6.23 -10.23 -15.11
N GLU A 61 5.98 -10.64 -16.36
CA GLU A 61 5.69 -9.73 -17.49
C GLU A 61 4.48 -8.84 -17.23
N ALA A 62 3.38 -9.41 -16.69
CA ALA A 62 2.17 -8.64 -16.36
C ALA A 62 2.44 -7.54 -15.32
N PHE A 63 3.44 -7.75 -14.45
CA PHE A 63 3.91 -6.76 -13.50
C PHE A 63 5.15 -5.99 -13.99
N LYS A 64 5.42 -5.96 -15.30
CA LYS A 64 6.58 -5.27 -15.93
C LYS A 64 7.94 -5.75 -15.43
N GLY A 65 7.99 -6.90 -14.78
CA GLY A 65 9.20 -7.62 -14.42
C GLY A 65 9.60 -8.63 -15.49
N LYS A 66 10.52 -9.51 -15.13
CA LYS A 66 10.97 -10.64 -15.95
C LYS A 66 11.18 -11.85 -15.06
N ALA A 67 10.86 -13.06 -15.53
CA ALA A 67 11.33 -14.28 -14.91
C ALA A 67 12.00 -15.19 -15.94
N ILE A 68 13.05 -15.90 -15.52
CA ILE A 68 13.80 -16.84 -16.35
C ILE A 68 13.97 -18.12 -15.54
N TYR A 69 13.60 -19.26 -16.12
CA TYR A 69 13.97 -20.57 -15.57
C TYR A 69 15.29 -21.01 -16.20
N ASP A 70 16.32 -21.15 -15.37
CA ASP A 70 17.61 -21.74 -15.71
C ASP A 70 17.51 -23.25 -15.44
N ALA A 71 17.31 -24.04 -16.48
CA ALA A 71 17.15 -25.49 -16.38
C ALA A 71 18.44 -26.20 -15.94
N ASP A 72 19.60 -25.66 -16.31
CA ASP A 72 20.90 -26.26 -15.97
C ASP A 72 21.19 -26.15 -14.47
N LYS A 73 20.77 -25.04 -13.84
CA LYS A 73 20.87 -24.83 -12.39
C LYS A 73 19.63 -25.27 -11.61
N ASN A 74 18.54 -25.57 -12.32
CA ASN A 74 17.22 -25.80 -11.74
C ASN A 74 16.75 -24.63 -10.86
N GLU A 75 16.91 -23.39 -11.35
CA GLU A 75 16.60 -22.15 -10.62
C GLU A 75 15.65 -21.24 -11.40
N VAL A 76 14.77 -20.52 -10.70
CA VAL A 76 13.94 -19.46 -11.27
C VAL A 76 14.47 -18.11 -10.81
N GLN A 77 14.89 -17.28 -11.75
CA GLN A 77 15.35 -15.92 -11.50
C GLN A 77 14.25 -14.92 -11.82
N VAL A 78 13.91 -14.04 -10.87
CA VAL A 78 12.89 -13.00 -11.03
C VAL A 78 13.53 -11.63 -10.92
N THR A 79 13.31 -10.79 -11.94
CA THR A 79 13.67 -9.38 -11.97
C THR A 79 12.40 -8.54 -11.81
N LEU A 80 12.35 -7.72 -10.76
CA LEU A 80 11.24 -6.82 -10.50
C LEU A 80 11.37 -5.53 -11.31
N PRO A 81 10.26 -4.88 -11.73
CA PRO A 81 10.33 -3.55 -12.33
C PRO A 81 10.95 -2.54 -11.36
N GLU A 82 11.53 -1.48 -11.90
CA GLU A 82 12.14 -0.40 -11.12
C GLU A 82 11.17 0.16 -10.06
N SER A 83 9.90 0.37 -10.40
CA SER A 83 8.88 0.88 -9.47
C SER A 83 8.66 -0.03 -8.26
N ALA A 84 8.76 -1.35 -8.41
CA ALA A 84 8.66 -2.29 -7.29
C ALA A 84 9.92 -2.25 -6.42
N GLN A 85 11.10 -2.12 -7.05
CA GLN A 85 12.35 -1.95 -6.31
C GLN A 85 12.36 -0.64 -5.52
N GLN A 86 11.90 0.46 -6.11
CA GLN A 86 11.74 1.76 -5.45
C GLN A 86 10.73 1.67 -4.30
N ALA A 87 9.60 0.98 -4.48
CA ALA A 87 8.62 0.79 -3.40
C ALA A 87 9.23 0.04 -2.20
N ILE A 88 10.02 -1.01 -2.45
CA ILE A 88 10.75 -1.73 -1.40
C ILE A 88 11.79 -0.80 -0.73
N GLN A 89 12.54 -0.03 -1.52
CA GLN A 89 13.52 0.93 -1.00
C GLN A 89 12.85 1.97 -0.08
N ILE A 90 11.72 2.53 -0.49
CA ILE A 90 10.93 3.49 0.29
C ILE A 90 10.42 2.84 1.58
N GLU A 91 9.88 1.62 1.52
CA GLU A 91 9.42 0.91 2.72
C GLU A 91 10.56 0.67 3.73
N ARG A 92 11.74 0.29 3.25
CA ARG A 92 12.93 0.12 4.11
C ARG A 92 13.41 1.44 4.70
N LEU A 93 13.39 2.52 3.91
CA LEU A 93 13.74 3.86 4.36
C LEU A 93 12.77 4.35 5.43
N GLU A 94 11.45 4.25 5.19
CA GLU A 94 10.43 4.63 6.16
C GLU A 94 10.55 3.82 7.45
N GLY A 95 10.79 2.51 7.35
CA GLY A 95 11.02 1.63 8.50
C GLY A 95 12.24 2.05 9.34
N ALA A 96 13.33 2.47 8.69
CA ALA A 96 14.53 2.97 9.38
C ALA A 96 14.33 4.35 10.03
N MET A 97 13.34 5.11 9.57
CA MET A 97 13.00 6.45 10.07
C MET A 97 11.89 6.43 11.13
N VAL A 98 11.40 5.24 11.53
CA VAL A 98 10.36 5.12 12.55
C VAL A 98 10.82 5.78 13.87
N PRO A 99 10.11 6.81 14.36
CA PRO A 99 10.53 7.53 15.54
C PRO A 99 10.50 6.68 16.80
N SER A 100 11.61 6.70 17.55
CA SER A 100 11.78 6.00 18.82
C SER A 100 11.05 6.70 19.98
N THR A 101 10.76 8.00 19.85
CA THR A 101 10.07 8.80 20.86
C THR A 101 8.96 9.66 20.26
N ALA A 102 7.95 10.00 21.07
CA ALA A 102 6.87 10.91 20.65
C ALA A 102 7.38 12.29 20.20
N LYS A 103 8.42 12.80 20.88
CA LYS A 103 9.04 14.08 20.56
C LYS A 103 9.81 14.03 19.23
N GLU A 104 10.42 12.89 18.91
CA GLU A 104 11.06 12.66 17.62
C GLU A 104 10.05 12.66 16.48
N ALA A 105 8.92 11.96 16.64
CA ALA A 105 7.84 11.99 15.65
C ALA A 105 7.34 13.42 15.39
N LEU A 106 7.12 14.20 16.44
CA LEU A 106 6.76 15.61 16.33
C LEU A 106 7.83 16.41 15.57
N LYS A 107 9.11 16.24 15.91
CA LYS A 107 10.21 16.94 15.25
C LYS A 107 10.28 16.62 13.75
N VAL A 108 10.14 15.35 13.38
CA VAL A 108 10.17 14.93 11.97
C VAL A 108 9.00 15.53 11.20
N TRP A 109 7.80 15.50 11.77
CA TRP A 109 6.63 16.13 11.15
C TRP A 109 6.81 17.64 10.95
N VAL A 110 7.26 18.36 12.00
CA VAL A 110 7.54 19.80 11.92
C VAL A 110 8.64 20.10 10.89
N LYS A 111 9.68 19.28 10.84
CA LYS A 111 10.74 19.41 9.84
C LYS A 111 10.16 19.25 8.43
N GLY A 112 9.26 18.29 8.24
CA GLY A 112 8.54 18.08 6.98
C GLY A 112 7.73 19.31 6.56
N ILE A 113 7.05 20.00 7.48
CA ILE A 113 6.38 21.27 7.19
C ILE A 113 7.40 22.33 6.78
N GLN A 114 8.46 22.53 7.58
CA GLN A 114 9.49 23.54 7.35
C GLN A 114 10.20 23.37 6.00
N THR A 115 10.42 22.13 5.56
CA THR A 115 11.07 21.82 4.28
C THR A 115 10.09 21.50 3.17
N ARG A 116 8.78 21.71 3.38
CA ARG A 116 7.72 21.46 2.39
C ARG A 116 7.73 20.02 1.82
N ASN A 117 8.14 19.09 2.67
CA ASN A 117 8.35 17.69 2.30
C ASN A 117 7.18 16.87 2.83
N GLY A 118 6.23 16.57 1.95
CA GLY A 118 5.05 15.77 2.27
C GLY A 118 5.39 14.30 2.52
N ALA A 119 6.38 13.75 1.84
CA ALA A 119 6.87 12.39 2.10
C ALA A 119 7.42 12.27 3.54
N LEU A 120 8.15 13.27 4.03
CA LEU A 120 8.67 13.28 5.40
C LEU A 120 7.55 13.40 6.45
N GLN A 121 6.49 14.17 6.15
CA GLN A 121 5.31 14.23 7.01
C GLN A 121 4.57 12.89 7.03
N PHE A 122 4.32 12.31 5.86
CA PHE A 122 3.64 11.04 5.70
C PHE A 122 4.39 9.87 6.37
N ALA A 123 5.72 9.90 6.34
CA ALA A 123 6.57 8.87 6.94
C ALA A 123 6.29 8.68 8.45
N VAL A 124 5.87 9.74 9.16
CA VAL A 124 5.56 9.66 10.60
C VAL A 124 4.07 9.62 10.91
N PHE A 125 3.19 9.56 9.91
CA PHE A 125 1.75 9.41 10.13
C PHE A 125 1.38 7.99 10.57
N SER A 126 0.39 7.87 11.44
CA SER A 126 -0.20 6.57 11.80
C SER A 126 -0.83 5.89 10.59
N PRO A 127 -1.00 4.55 10.59
CA PRO A 127 -1.63 3.85 9.48
C PRO A 127 -3.02 4.39 9.09
N GLU A 128 -3.81 4.79 10.08
CA GLU A 128 -5.13 5.40 9.88
C GLU A 128 -5.01 6.78 9.20
N LEU A 129 -4.12 7.64 9.71
CA LEU A 129 -3.92 8.98 9.16
C LEU A 129 -3.34 8.90 7.73
N ARG A 130 -2.41 7.97 7.48
CA ARG A 130 -1.89 7.66 6.14
C ARG A 130 -3.01 7.25 5.19
N THR A 131 -3.89 6.34 5.60
CA THR A 131 -5.02 5.90 4.76
C THR A 131 -5.94 7.06 4.40
N LYS A 132 -6.23 7.95 5.35
CA LYS A 132 -7.08 9.13 5.13
C LYS A 132 -6.45 10.17 4.20
N THR A 133 -5.12 10.32 4.21
CA THR A 133 -4.42 11.46 3.59
C THR A 133 -3.59 11.10 2.35
N LYS A 134 -3.35 9.81 2.08
CA LYS A 134 -2.47 9.35 0.99
C LYS A 134 -2.82 9.99 -0.35
N LYS A 135 -4.10 9.96 -0.73
CA LYS A 135 -4.54 10.53 -2.00
C LYS A 135 -4.24 12.03 -2.10
N GLU A 136 -4.42 12.77 -1.02
CA GLU A 136 -4.12 14.21 -0.98
C GLU A 136 -2.61 14.47 -1.16
N PHE A 137 -1.74 13.69 -0.52
CA PHE A 137 -0.29 13.78 -0.76
C PHE A 137 0.08 13.46 -2.21
N GLU A 138 -0.51 12.42 -2.80
CA GLU A 138 -0.28 12.04 -4.20
C GLU A 138 -0.74 13.12 -5.17
N ASP A 139 -1.93 13.69 -4.95
CA ASP A 139 -2.50 14.78 -5.77
C ASP A 139 -1.65 16.06 -5.69
N HIS A 140 -0.88 16.24 -4.61
CA HIS A 140 0.07 17.34 -4.42
C HIS A 140 1.54 16.96 -4.73
N TYR A 141 1.78 15.84 -5.41
CA TYR A 141 3.13 15.36 -5.76
C TYR A 141 4.08 15.32 -4.55
N TRP A 142 3.57 14.92 -3.39
CA TRP A 142 4.32 14.84 -2.13
C TRP A 142 4.94 16.17 -1.66
N THR A 143 4.46 17.29 -2.19
CA THR A 143 4.87 18.65 -1.80
C THR A 143 3.79 19.27 -0.93
N THR A 144 4.18 19.98 0.12
CA THR A 144 3.24 20.69 1.01
C THR A 144 3.61 22.16 1.17
N GLY A 145 2.71 22.92 1.76
CA GLY A 145 2.88 24.33 2.10
C GLY A 145 2.66 25.29 0.93
N GLY A 146 2.75 26.59 1.21
CA GLY A 146 2.55 27.68 0.24
C GLY A 146 3.73 28.64 0.16
N SER A 147 3.68 29.64 -0.72
CA SER A 147 4.78 30.61 -0.94
C SER A 147 5.13 31.44 0.30
N SER A 148 4.14 31.77 1.14
CA SER A 148 4.23 32.39 2.48
C SER A 148 2.83 32.36 3.11
N PRO A 149 2.70 32.37 4.45
CA PRO A 149 3.77 32.34 5.45
C PRO A 149 4.32 30.93 5.70
N HIS A 150 5.50 30.85 6.31
CA HIS A 150 6.15 29.58 6.68
C HIS A 150 6.22 29.41 8.19
N LEU A 151 6.00 28.18 8.64
CA LEU A 151 6.31 27.78 10.01
C LEU A 151 7.82 27.78 10.23
N SER A 152 8.26 28.45 11.28
CA SER A 152 9.68 28.55 11.69
C SER A 152 9.91 27.86 13.04
N ALA A 153 10.14 28.60 14.11
CA ALA A 153 10.39 28.03 15.43
C ALA A 153 9.08 27.58 16.11
N ILE A 154 9.17 26.44 16.83
CA ILE A 154 8.18 26.07 17.85
C ILE A 154 8.53 26.82 19.13
N GLU A 155 7.52 27.44 19.74
CA GLU A 155 7.56 28.16 21.01
C GLU A 155 6.58 27.51 22.01
N SER A 156 6.87 27.67 23.30
CA SER A 156 5.93 27.29 24.38
C SER A 156 5.42 25.84 24.30
N LEU A 157 6.29 24.88 23.95
CA LEU A 157 5.93 23.46 23.87
C LEU A 157 5.50 22.92 25.24
N LYS A 158 4.24 22.49 25.32
CA LYS A 158 3.65 21.80 26.46
C LYS A 158 3.36 20.35 26.07
N THR A 159 3.59 19.44 27.02
CA THR A 159 3.40 18.01 26.84
C THR A 159 2.41 17.49 27.85
N LYS A 160 1.45 16.66 27.41
CA LYS A 160 0.45 16.00 28.26
C LYS A 160 0.39 14.52 27.89
N SER A 161 0.64 13.64 28.86
CA SER A 161 0.38 12.20 28.67
C SER A 161 -1.12 11.96 28.73
N LEU A 162 -1.72 11.41 27.68
CA LEU A 162 -3.13 11.00 27.70
C LEU A 162 -3.28 9.59 28.28
N ASN A 163 -2.31 8.71 27.99
CA ASN A 163 -2.15 7.39 28.57
C ASN A 163 -0.69 6.93 28.39
N LYS A 164 -0.38 5.64 28.62
CA LYS A 164 0.98 5.08 28.52
C LYS A 164 1.57 5.09 27.10
N THR A 165 0.73 5.08 26.07
CA THR A 165 1.13 4.98 24.66
C THR A 165 0.74 6.22 23.85
N THR A 166 0.11 7.21 24.46
CA THR A 166 -0.41 8.39 23.75
C THR A 166 0.00 9.67 24.46
N ILE A 167 0.65 10.56 23.71
CA ILE A 167 1.12 11.86 24.18
C ILE A 167 0.53 12.96 23.31
N GLU A 168 0.07 14.02 23.94
CA GLU A 168 -0.39 15.25 23.30
C GLU A 168 0.66 16.35 23.49
N PHE A 169 1.02 17.00 22.39
CA PHE A 169 1.85 18.20 22.39
C PHE A 169 0.98 19.39 22.02
N SER A 170 1.10 20.48 22.75
CA SER A 170 0.51 21.78 22.38
C SER A 170 1.60 22.84 22.35
N PHE A 171 1.61 23.67 21.31
CA PHE A 171 2.67 24.65 21.14
C PHE A 171 2.22 25.82 20.28
N ILE A 172 2.89 26.94 20.49
CA ILE A 172 2.82 28.11 19.62
C ILE A 172 3.91 27.93 18.56
N TYR A 173 3.71 28.43 17.35
CA TYR A 173 4.77 28.47 16.35
C TYR A 173 4.81 29.83 15.66
N SER A 174 6.02 30.24 15.30
CA SER A 174 6.24 31.50 14.59
C SER A 174 6.01 31.34 13.09
N LEU A 175 5.21 32.24 12.53
CA LEU A 175 4.98 32.37 11.10
C LEU A 175 5.80 33.52 10.54
N ILE A 176 6.49 33.28 9.43
CA ILE A 176 7.35 34.28 8.79
C ILE A 176 6.95 34.43 7.32
N ALA A 177 6.77 35.67 6.90
CA ALA A 177 6.69 36.12 5.51
C ALA A 177 7.57 37.37 5.35
N SER A 178 7.88 37.77 4.10
CA SER A 178 8.85 38.84 3.82
C SER A 178 8.64 40.12 4.62
N ASN A 179 7.39 40.54 4.84
CA ASN A 179 7.04 41.77 5.56
C ASN A 179 6.09 41.53 6.74
N TRP A 180 5.93 40.28 7.19
CA TRP A 180 4.97 39.94 8.22
C TRP A 180 5.46 38.80 9.11
N LYS A 181 5.19 38.93 10.41
CA LYS A 181 5.39 37.87 11.39
C LYS A 181 4.07 37.62 12.11
N GLY A 182 3.75 36.35 12.28
CA GLY A 182 2.57 35.93 13.00
C GLY A 182 2.88 34.81 13.98
N LYS A 183 1.85 34.39 14.70
CA LYS A 183 1.91 33.22 15.56
C LYS A 183 0.70 32.34 15.31
N GLY A 184 0.95 31.06 15.09
CA GLY A 184 -0.08 30.04 15.06
C GLY A 184 -0.04 29.19 16.34
N PHE A 185 -1.01 28.30 16.47
CA PHE A 185 -1.10 27.37 17.58
C PHE A 185 -1.52 25.99 17.06
N ALA A 186 -0.87 24.95 17.57
CA ALA A 186 -1.14 23.57 17.19
C ALA A 186 -1.25 22.65 18.41
N VAL A 187 -2.07 21.62 18.26
CA VAL A 187 -2.17 20.46 19.15
C VAL A 187 -1.94 19.21 18.31
N VAL A 188 -0.93 18.43 18.67
CA VAL A 188 -0.53 17.21 17.95
C VAL A 188 -0.60 16.03 18.89
N THR A 189 -1.37 15.02 18.53
CA THR A 189 -1.45 13.75 19.25
C THR A 189 -0.55 12.72 18.58
N VAL A 190 0.31 12.10 19.36
CA VAL A 190 1.26 11.08 18.93
C VAL A 190 0.99 9.80 19.71
N GLU A 191 0.96 8.67 19.02
CA GLU A 191 0.65 7.36 19.58
C GLU A 191 1.75 6.35 19.26
N LYS A 192 2.10 5.53 20.25
CA LYS A 192 3.00 4.39 20.08
C LYS A 192 2.21 3.23 19.49
N ILE A 193 2.61 2.77 18.31
CA ILE A 193 1.91 1.75 17.52
C ILE A 193 2.95 0.75 16.99
N THR A 194 2.54 -0.51 16.86
CA THR A 194 3.27 -1.52 16.07
C THR A 194 2.61 -1.62 14.70
N SER A 195 3.34 -1.27 13.64
CA SER A 195 2.87 -1.34 12.26
C SER A 195 3.92 -1.95 11.35
N LYS A 196 3.50 -2.90 10.50
CA LYS A 196 4.38 -3.59 9.54
C LYS A 196 5.69 -4.15 10.13
N GLY A 197 5.64 -4.64 11.36
CA GLY A 197 6.81 -5.20 12.06
C GLY A 197 7.72 -4.16 12.72
N TYR A 198 7.38 -2.87 12.67
CA TYR A 198 8.08 -1.79 13.36
C TYR A 198 7.24 -1.26 14.52
N GLU A 199 7.81 -1.18 15.71
CA GLU A 199 7.23 -0.47 16.83
C GLU A 199 7.81 0.95 16.89
N GLY A 200 6.95 1.97 17.00
CA GLY A 200 7.40 3.34 17.11
C GLY A 200 6.29 4.33 17.39
N TRP A 201 6.62 5.62 17.36
CA TRP A 201 5.69 6.71 17.63
C TRP A 201 5.26 7.39 16.34
N PHE A 202 3.94 7.53 16.17
CA PHE A 202 3.34 8.06 14.96
C PHE A 202 2.36 9.19 15.28
N ILE A 203 2.32 10.18 14.39
CA ILE A 203 1.33 11.26 14.43
C ILE A 203 -0.05 10.65 14.15
N LYS A 204 -0.91 10.71 15.16
CA LYS A 204 -2.28 10.20 15.09
C LYS A 204 -3.26 11.28 14.60
N ASN A 205 -3.09 12.49 15.12
CA ASN A 205 -4.01 13.59 14.86
C ASN A 205 -3.30 14.93 15.00
N ILE A 206 -3.63 15.86 14.11
CA ILE A 206 -3.08 17.22 14.12
C ILE A 206 -4.25 18.20 14.13
N LYS A 207 -4.19 19.18 15.03
CA LYS A 207 -5.14 20.28 15.06
C LYS A 207 -4.39 21.61 15.06
N MET A 208 -4.78 22.52 14.18
CA MET A 208 -4.22 23.88 14.11
C MET A 208 -5.32 24.91 14.33
N LYS A 209 -4.98 26.03 14.94
CA LYS A 209 -5.92 27.17 15.08
C LYS A 209 -6.38 27.64 13.70
N ASP A 210 -5.43 27.77 12.78
CA ASP A 210 -5.70 28.01 11.37
C ASP A 210 -4.91 26.99 10.53
N PRO A 211 -5.58 26.00 9.91
CA PRO A 211 -4.92 25.02 9.03
C PRO A 211 -4.28 25.63 7.77
N SER A 212 -4.66 26.85 7.40
CA SER A 212 -4.12 27.56 6.23
C SER A 212 -2.83 28.33 6.53
N ASP A 213 -2.41 28.41 7.80
CA ASP A 213 -1.23 29.16 8.27
C ASP A 213 0.05 28.84 7.50
N THR A 214 0.18 27.62 6.96
CA THR A 214 1.37 27.20 6.20
C THR A 214 1.11 26.92 4.72
N GLY A 215 -0.08 27.24 4.20
CA GLY A 215 -0.56 26.83 2.89
C GLY A 215 -1.16 25.43 2.93
N THR A 216 -0.84 24.57 1.94
CA THR A 216 -1.31 23.18 1.91
C THR A 216 -0.74 22.39 3.09
N THR A 217 -1.57 22.15 4.11
CA THR A 217 -1.19 21.37 5.30
C THR A 217 -2.10 20.16 5.42
N ILE A 218 -1.58 18.99 5.04
CA ILE A 218 -2.36 17.76 4.86
C ILE A 218 -2.55 17.04 6.21
N GLY A 219 -3.74 16.50 6.46
CA GLY A 219 -4.05 15.75 7.68
C GLY A 219 -4.32 16.60 8.92
N VAL A 220 -4.59 17.89 8.74
CA VAL A 220 -4.84 18.86 9.81
C VAL A 220 -6.32 19.17 9.94
N GLU A 221 -6.82 19.19 11.18
CA GLU A 221 -8.17 19.63 11.51
C GLU A 221 -8.15 21.02 12.19
N PRO A 222 -9.18 21.86 12.01
CA PRO A 222 -9.27 23.11 12.73
C PRO A 222 -9.51 22.87 14.24
N LEU A 223 -8.82 23.61 15.10
CA LEU A 223 -9.13 23.66 16.52
C LEU A 223 -10.48 24.35 16.70
N LYS A 224 -11.50 23.58 17.10
CA LYS A 224 -12.80 24.16 17.48
C LYS A 224 -12.60 25.02 18.73
N ASN A 225 -12.96 26.31 18.64
CA ASN A 225 -13.05 27.17 19.81
C ASN A 225 -14.04 26.53 20.80
N LYS A 226 -13.57 26.26 22.01
CA LYS A 226 -14.45 25.98 23.14
C LYS A 226 -14.87 27.28 23.78
#